data_AF-I1CQK6-F1
#
_entry.id   AF-I1CQK6-F1
#
_cell.length_a   1.000
_cell.length_b   1.000
_cell.length_c   1.000
_cell.angle_alpha   90.00
_cell.angle_beta   90.00
_cell.angle_gamma   90.00
#
_symmetry.space_group_name_H-M   'P 1'
#
loop_
_entity.id
_entity.type
_entity.pdbx_description
1 polymer ?
#
loop_
_entity_poly.entity_id
_entity_poly.type
_entity_poly.pdbx_seq_one_letter_code
_entity_poly.pdbx_strand_id
1 'polypeptide(L)'
;MAAIGQAYPTISYIMIDNTDNMTRMYPQALLKQYTKLSVQPAWAYYDINAQFNSQVNWYFVNNPDPISSNQIDFLRNVVHELIHGLGFISAWSDKFYNSLSPMIDNLNQFLAPKLLAATSRDPILGTYETPQPFWGFVEFPFDKFININSSSDGLLSLSAMTKELSKFYNSNALFQSALDLANAWYASDAYQVASTVYQKTITADDISVIIDNEPIVWLETSLNPYREGSTLCHVDFNIYLNTSDYLMVYMANRGMSLSYLINEYSHVPIGPKLLKIMATLGYEFNSSYNVTTTQPDLAYWSPSTTLVGSSAKVIHLYIAI
;
A
#
# COMPACT_ATOMS: atom_id res chain seq x y z
N MET A 1 7.63 -12.60 -14.22
CA MET A 1 7.63 -13.78 -13.33
C MET A 1 6.26 -13.81 -12.68
N ALA A 2 5.53 -14.93 -12.69
CA ALA A 2 4.22 -14.99 -12.04
C ALA A 2 4.41 -14.87 -10.51
N ALA A 3 3.47 -14.23 -9.81
CA ALA A 3 3.47 -14.17 -8.36
C ALA A 3 3.49 -15.59 -7.77
N ILE A 4 4.35 -15.83 -6.78
CA ILE A 4 4.45 -17.13 -6.09
C ILE A 4 3.44 -17.24 -4.95
N GLY A 5 3.06 -16.11 -4.38
CA GLY A 5 1.96 -15.92 -3.45
C GLY A 5 1.44 -14.49 -3.55
N GLN A 6 0.30 -14.25 -2.91
CA GLN A 6 -0.23 -12.93 -2.63
C GLN A 6 -1.12 -13.00 -1.38
N ALA A 7 -1.11 -11.97 -0.56
CA ALA A 7 -2.18 -11.75 0.40
C ALA A 7 -2.50 -10.27 0.58
N TYR A 8 -3.73 -10.02 0.99
CA TYR A 8 -4.29 -8.68 1.14
C TYR A 8 -5.39 -8.68 2.20
N PRO A 9 -5.67 -7.52 2.84
CA PRO A 9 -6.79 -7.39 3.75
C PRO A 9 -8.10 -7.80 3.07
N THR A 10 -8.94 -8.58 3.74
CA THR A 10 -10.29 -8.90 3.24
C THR A 10 -11.12 -7.66 3.02
N ILE A 11 -11.03 -6.75 3.97
CA ILE A 11 -11.68 -5.45 3.94
C ILE A 11 -10.76 -4.42 4.60
N SER A 12 -10.77 -3.23 4.04
CA SER A 12 -10.18 -2.05 4.68
C SER A 12 -11.25 -0.98 4.83
N TYR A 13 -11.29 -0.36 5.99
CA TYR A 13 -12.25 0.70 6.32
C TYR A 13 -11.63 2.06 6.06
N ILE A 14 -12.39 2.96 5.44
CA ILE A 14 -11.94 4.31 5.17
C ILE A 14 -12.10 5.15 6.45
N MET A 15 -10.98 5.57 7.00
CA MET A 15 -10.90 6.37 8.22
C MET A 15 -10.14 7.66 7.95
N ILE A 16 -10.41 8.67 8.75
CA ILE A 16 -9.60 9.89 8.85
C ILE A 16 -8.63 9.68 10.01
N ASP A 17 -7.34 9.79 9.74
CA ASP A 17 -6.31 9.88 10.76
C ASP A 17 -6.25 11.33 11.27
N ASN A 18 -6.66 11.56 12.52
CA ASN A 18 -6.77 12.92 13.06
C ASN A 18 -5.42 13.58 13.34
N THR A 19 -4.31 12.85 13.25
CA THR A 19 -2.98 13.44 13.47
C THR A 19 -2.50 14.28 12.29
N ASP A 20 -2.96 13.98 11.07
CA ASP A 20 -2.59 14.71 9.85
C ASP A 20 -3.78 15.01 8.92
N ASN A 21 -4.99 14.66 9.37
CA ASN A 21 -6.28 14.83 8.70
C ASN A 21 -6.34 14.17 7.31
N MET A 22 -5.63 13.04 7.14
CA MET A 22 -5.61 12.28 5.90
C MET A 22 -6.63 11.13 5.91
N THR A 23 -7.19 10.84 4.75
CA THR A 23 -8.10 9.71 4.55
C THR A 23 -7.29 8.46 4.20
N ARG A 24 -7.44 7.37 4.97
CA ARG A 24 -6.71 6.12 4.78
C ARG A 24 -7.60 4.88 4.90
N MET A 25 -7.27 3.83 4.16
CA MET A 25 -7.87 2.51 4.19
C MET A 25 -7.20 1.66 5.27
N TYR A 26 -7.75 1.62 6.48
CA TYR A 26 -7.24 0.77 7.55
C TYR A 26 -7.65 -0.69 7.33
N PRO A 27 -6.70 -1.63 7.16
CA PRO A 27 -7.01 -3.06 7.14
C PRO A 27 -7.82 -3.47 8.36
N GLN A 28 -8.79 -4.39 8.19
CA GLN A 28 -9.62 -4.86 9.30
C GLN A 28 -8.78 -5.40 10.47
N ALA A 29 -7.76 -6.22 10.19
CA ALA A 29 -6.85 -6.75 11.21
C ALA A 29 -6.20 -5.64 12.05
N LEU A 30 -5.80 -4.55 11.40
CA LEU A 30 -5.22 -3.39 12.06
C LEU A 30 -6.28 -2.62 12.85
N LEU A 31 -7.45 -2.36 12.24
CA LEU A 31 -8.50 -1.57 12.88
C LEU A 31 -9.06 -2.26 14.13
N LYS A 32 -9.07 -3.59 14.18
CA LYS A 32 -9.43 -4.37 15.38
C LYS A 32 -8.51 -4.09 16.59
N GLN A 33 -7.31 -3.55 16.39
CA GLN A 33 -6.41 -3.15 17.47
C GLN A 33 -6.86 -1.84 18.15
N TYR A 34 -7.76 -1.07 17.51
CA TYR A 34 -8.22 0.22 18.01
C TYR A 34 -9.42 0.04 18.94
N THR A 35 -9.20 0.25 20.24
CA THR A 35 -10.23 0.06 21.28
C THR A 35 -11.17 1.26 21.45
N LYS A 36 -10.84 2.42 20.89
CA LYS A 36 -11.54 3.71 21.09
C LYS A 36 -12.36 4.17 19.88
N LEU A 37 -12.79 3.26 19.01
CA LEU A 37 -13.65 3.62 17.88
C LEU A 37 -15.06 3.99 18.37
N SER A 38 -15.64 5.05 17.80
CA SER A 38 -16.97 5.53 18.17
C SER A 38 -18.09 4.52 17.88
N VAL A 39 -17.88 3.70 16.85
CA VAL A 39 -18.70 2.54 16.48
C VAL A 39 -17.72 1.42 16.16
N GLN A 40 -18.06 0.17 16.47
CA GLN A 40 -17.27 -0.96 15.97
C GLN A 40 -17.92 -1.49 14.69
N PRO A 41 -17.15 -1.66 13.59
CA PRO A 41 -17.66 -2.26 12.38
C PRO A 41 -18.15 -3.69 12.60
N ALA A 42 -19.13 -4.12 11.80
CA ALA A 42 -19.47 -5.52 11.67
C ALA A 42 -18.36 -6.22 10.88
N TRP A 43 -17.43 -6.85 11.60
CA TRP A 43 -16.24 -7.46 10.99
C TRP A 43 -16.60 -8.57 9.99
N ALA A 44 -15.88 -8.61 8.87
CA ALA A 44 -15.87 -9.77 7.99
C ALA A 44 -15.33 -10.99 8.75
N TYR A 45 -15.77 -12.18 8.33
CA TYR A 45 -15.45 -13.45 9.02
C TYR A 45 -13.94 -13.71 9.12
N TYR A 46 -13.18 -13.40 8.06
CA TYR A 46 -11.73 -13.57 7.99
C TYR A 46 -11.06 -12.23 7.68
N ASP A 47 -9.90 -11.97 8.28
CA ASP A 47 -9.20 -10.69 8.19
C ASP A 47 -8.35 -10.54 6.92
N ILE A 48 -7.78 -11.65 6.42
CA ILE A 48 -6.81 -11.67 5.33
C ILE A 48 -7.24 -12.74 4.32
N ASN A 49 -7.17 -12.42 3.02
CA ASN A 49 -7.17 -13.41 1.96
C ASN A 49 -5.72 -13.68 1.54
N ALA A 50 -5.36 -14.96 1.41
CA ALA A 50 -4.05 -15.37 0.94
C ALA A 50 -4.18 -16.46 -0.13
N GLN A 51 -3.35 -16.38 -1.16
CA GLN A 51 -3.32 -17.32 -2.28
C GLN A 51 -1.86 -17.68 -2.58
N PHE A 52 -1.60 -18.96 -2.86
CA PHE A 52 -0.27 -19.45 -3.15
C PHE A 52 -0.29 -20.29 -4.41
N ASN A 53 0.70 -20.09 -5.28
CA ASN A 53 0.76 -20.78 -6.56
C ASN A 53 1.17 -22.24 -6.36
N SER A 54 0.31 -23.18 -6.76
CA SER A 54 0.57 -24.62 -6.62
C SER A 54 1.65 -25.16 -7.56
N GLN A 55 2.07 -24.38 -8.56
CA GLN A 55 3.13 -24.74 -9.51
C GLN A 55 4.55 -24.45 -8.99
N VAL A 56 4.67 -23.76 -7.86
CA VAL A 56 5.98 -23.48 -7.24
C VAL A 56 6.49 -24.75 -6.57
N ASN A 57 7.79 -25.03 -6.74
CA ASN A 57 8.46 -26.14 -6.07
C ASN A 57 8.67 -25.80 -4.59
N TRP A 58 7.65 -26.05 -3.78
CA TRP A 58 7.65 -25.72 -2.35
C TRP A 58 8.47 -26.71 -1.53
N TYR A 59 9.19 -26.19 -0.55
CA TYR A 59 9.68 -26.93 0.60
C TYR A 59 8.72 -26.71 1.78
N PHE A 60 8.37 -27.81 2.46
CA PHE A 60 7.53 -27.80 3.65
C PHE A 60 8.37 -28.17 4.87
N VAL A 61 8.20 -27.45 5.97
CA VAL A 61 9.02 -27.57 7.20
C VAL A 61 9.03 -28.98 7.82
N ASN A 62 8.02 -29.79 7.54
CA ASN A 62 7.88 -31.17 8.01
C ASN A 62 8.44 -32.21 7.03
N ASN A 63 9.09 -31.79 5.94
CA ASN A 63 9.76 -32.69 5.02
C ASN A 63 11.04 -33.26 5.68
N PRO A 64 11.28 -34.59 5.66
CA PRO A 64 12.50 -35.17 6.20
C PRO A 64 13.78 -34.73 5.47
N ASP A 65 13.69 -34.46 4.16
CA ASP A 65 14.84 -34.06 3.37
C ASP A 65 15.12 -32.56 3.50
N PRO A 66 16.39 -32.12 3.57
CA PRO A 66 16.74 -30.72 3.53
C PRO A 66 16.21 -30.01 2.28
N ILE A 67 15.93 -28.72 2.40
CA ILE A 67 15.52 -27.88 1.27
C ILE A 67 16.54 -27.95 0.11
N SER A 68 16.04 -28.23 -1.09
CA SER A 68 16.87 -28.27 -2.31
C SER A 68 17.09 -26.87 -2.89
N SER A 69 18.20 -26.67 -3.61
CA SER A 69 18.60 -25.37 -4.18
C SER A 69 17.58 -24.73 -5.12
N ASN A 70 16.64 -25.50 -5.67
CA ASN A 70 15.57 -25.01 -6.55
C ASN A 70 14.22 -24.80 -5.84
N GLN A 71 14.10 -25.19 -4.56
CA GLN A 71 12.88 -25.06 -3.77
C GLN A 71 12.78 -23.70 -3.07
N ILE A 72 11.56 -23.28 -2.77
CA ILE A 72 11.25 -22.10 -1.94
C ILE A 72 10.59 -22.59 -0.66
N ASP A 73 11.00 -22.07 0.50
CA ASP A 73 10.36 -22.37 1.77
C ASP A 73 8.93 -21.81 1.82
N PHE A 74 7.94 -22.70 1.94
CA PHE A 74 6.54 -22.33 1.93
C PHE A 74 6.14 -21.52 3.17
N LEU A 75 6.65 -21.89 4.36
CA LEU A 75 6.31 -21.19 5.60
C LEU A 75 6.86 -19.76 5.60
N ARG A 76 8.08 -19.56 5.10
CA ARG A 76 8.64 -18.21 4.88
C ARG A 76 7.71 -17.39 3.99
N ASN A 77 7.24 -17.96 2.88
CA ASN A 77 6.35 -17.25 1.97
C ASN A 77 4.99 -16.96 2.62
N VAL A 78 4.42 -17.91 3.36
CA VAL A 78 3.16 -17.68 4.11
C VAL A 78 3.29 -16.51 5.07
N VAL A 79 4.37 -16.46 5.87
CA VAL A 79 4.59 -15.36 6.82
C VAL A 79 4.76 -14.04 6.06
N HIS A 80 5.52 -14.02 4.98
CA HIS A 80 5.70 -12.85 4.10
C HIS A 80 4.37 -12.30 3.59
N GLU A 81 3.53 -13.16 2.99
CA GLU A 81 2.23 -12.73 2.48
C GLU A 81 1.33 -12.21 3.62
N LEU A 82 1.31 -12.87 4.78
CA LEU A 82 0.51 -12.41 5.90
C LEU A 82 0.90 -10.99 6.36
N ILE A 83 2.18 -10.60 6.27
CA ILE A 83 2.60 -9.22 6.55
C ILE A 83 1.96 -8.21 5.57
N HIS A 84 1.84 -8.55 4.28
CA HIS A 84 1.06 -7.73 3.34
C HIS A 84 -0.41 -7.66 3.74
N GLY A 85 -1.01 -8.80 4.09
CA GLY A 85 -2.39 -8.86 4.57
C GLY A 85 -2.64 -8.02 5.83
N LEU A 86 -1.62 -7.86 6.67
CA LEU A 86 -1.65 -7.01 7.87
C LEU A 86 -1.45 -5.52 7.55
N GLY A 87 -1.05 -5.15 6.34
CA GLY A 87 -1.02 -3.75 5.91
C GLY A 87 0.36 -3.18 5.57
N PHE A 88 1.40 -4.02 5.41
CA PHE A 88 2.63 -3.60 4.73
C PHE A 88 2.38 -3.54 3.22
N ILE A 89 1.60 -2.53 2.80
CA ILE A 89 1.15 -2.32 1.43
C ILE A 89 1.02 -0.82 1.17
N SER A 90 1.39 -0.39 -0.02
CA SER A 90 1.25 1.00 -0.47
C SER A 90 0.03 1.16 -1.37
N ALA A 91 -0.64 2.32 -1.31
CA ALA A 91 -1.72 2.65 -2.22
C ALA A 91 -1.22 3.24 -3.55
N TRP A 92 0.06 3.62 -3.62
CA TRP A 92 0.69 4.19 -4.80
C TRP A 92 0.91 3.13 -5.88
N SER A 93 0.31 3.34 -7.05
CA SER A 93 0.39 2.41 -8.18
C SER A 93 0.25 3.13 -9.52
N ASP A 94 0.55 2.40 -10.59
CA ASP A 94 0.36 2.82 -11.97
C ASP A 94 -1.05 2.50 -12.49
N LYS A 95 -1.98 2.04 -11.64
CA LYS A 95 -3.36 1.74 -12.06
C LYS A 95 -4.06 2.92 -12.71
N PHE A 96 -3.92 4.11 -12.14
CA PHE A 96 -4.57 5.29 -12.71
C PHE A 96 -3.94 5.66 -14.06
N TYR A 97 -2.61 5.54 -14.19
CA TYR A 97 -1.92 5.68 -15.47
C TYR A 97 -2.42 4.65 -16.49
N ASN A 98 -2.48 3.37 -16.14
CA ASN A 98 -2.94 2.29 -17.01
C ASN A 98 -4.40 2.49 -17.48
N SER A 99 -5.23 3.16 -16.68
CA SER A 99 -6.60 3.51 -17.08
C SER A 99 -6.68 4.70 -18.03
N LEU A 100 -5.73 5.65 -17.98
CA LEU A 100 -5.72 6.86 -18.83
C LEU A 100 -4.87 6.71 -20.10
N SER A 101 -3.83 5.86 -20.07
CA SER A 101 -2.88 5.70 -21.18
C SER A 101 -3.50 5.28 -22.52
N PRO A 102 -4.63 4.54 -22.58
CA PRO A 102 -5.30 4.28 -23.85
C PRO A 102 -6.01 5.50 -24.47
N MET A 103 -6.18 6.60 -23.72
CA MET A 103 -6.94 7.79 -24.15
C MET A 103 -6.06 8.97 -24.55
N ILE A 104 -4.82 9.01 -24.07
CA ILE A 104 -3.91 10.15 -24.23
C ILE A 104 -2.64 9.68 -24.92
N ASP A 105 -2.42 10.18 -26.14
CA ASP A 105 -1.20 9.94 -26.88
C ASP A 105 0.01 10.53 -26.13
N ASN A 106 1.11 9.77 -26.07
CA ASN A 106 2.37 10.18 -25.42
C ASN A 106 2.21 10.57 -23.94
N LEU A 107 1.30 9.93 -23.21
CA LEU A 107 1.18 10.08 -21.77
C LEU A 107 2.45 9.52 -21.08
N ASN A 108 3.17 10.37 -20.34
CA ASN A 108 4.29 9.89 -19.54
C ASN A 108 3.77 9.04 -18.38
N GLN A 109 4.58 8.07 -17.97
CA GLN A 109 4.27 7.24 -16.81
C GLN A 109 4.21 8.09 -15.55
N PHE A 110 3.20 7.83 -14.73
CA PHE A 110 2.99 8.49 -13.45
C PHE A 110 2.47 7.48 -12.43
N LEU A 111 2.70 7.76 -11.14
CA LEU A 111 2.05 7.04 -10.04
C LEU A 111 1.10 7.96 -9.31
N ALA A 112 -0.02 7.40 -8.88
CA ALA A 112 -0.93 8.06 -7.96
C ALA A 112 -1.37 7.07 -6.88
N PRO A 113 -1.77 7.55 -5.70
CA PRO A 113 -2.46 6.71 -4.73
C PRO A 113 -3.77 6.19 -5.32
N LYS A 114 -4.42 5.28 -4.60
CA LYS A 114 -5.71 4.76 -5.02
C LYS A 114 -6.74 5.90 -5.06
N LEU A 115 -7.54 5.96 -6.14
CA LEU A 115 -8.65 6.91 -6.22
C LEU A 115 -9.65 6.64 -5.09
N LEU A 116 -10.07 7.70 -4.41
CA LEU A 116 -11.16 7.63 -3.45
C LEU A 116 -12.48 7.52 -4.23
N ALA A 117 -13.07 6.33 -4.21
CA ALA A 117 -14.41 6.11 -4.75
C ALA A 117 -15.42 6.21 -3.59
N ALA A 118 -16.38 7.15 -3.66
CA ALA A 118 -17.60 6.99 -2.90
C ALA A 118 -18.30 5.73 -3.45
N THR A 119 -18.54 4.74 -2.59
CA THR A 119 -18.98 3.38 -2.92
C THR A 119 -20.40 3.31 -3.47
N SER A 120 -20.70 3.94 -4.60
CA SER A 120 -21.77 3.49 -5.49
C SER A 120 -21.16 2.56 -6.53
N ARG A 121 -21.92 1.52 -6.91
CA ARG A 121 -21.52 0.38 -7.76
C ARG A 121 -21.15 0.73 -9.21
N ASP A 122 -20.56 1.89 -9.47
CA ASP A 122 -19.93 2.21 -10.75
C ASP A 122 -18.43 2.02 -10.60
N PRO A 123 -17.79 1.11 -11.35
CA PRO A 123 -16.35 1.12 -11.45
C PRO A 123 -15.95 2.49 -11.97
N ILE A 124 -15.11 3.23 -11.23
CA ILE A 124 -14.41 4.37 -11.81
C ILE A 124 -13.72 3.84 -13.07
N LEU A 125 -14.03 4.45 -14.22
CA LEU A 125 -13.56 4.09 -15.56
C LEU A 125 -14.12 2.76 -16.09
N GLY A 126 -15.26 2.27 -15.57
CA GLY A 126 -15.92 1.03 -16.03
C GLY A 126 -16.51 1.11 -17.44
N THR A 127 -16.95 2.29 -17.86
CA THR A 127 -17.34 2.61 -19.24
C THR A 127 -16.89 4.03 -19.57
N TYR A 128 -16.27 4.22 -20.74
CA TYR A 128 -15.66 5.51 -21.10
C TYR A 128 -16.66 6.67 -21.22
N GLU A 129 -17.92 6.35 -21.49
CA GLU A 129 -19.02 7.29 -21.70
C GLU A 129 -19.77 7.68 -20.41
N THR A 130 -19.53 7.01 -19.28
CA THR A 130 -20.23 7.34 -18.03
C THR A 130 -19.54 8.47 -17.28
N PRO A 131 -20.31 9.30 -16.56
CA PRO A 131 -19.75 10.30 -15.68
C PRO A 131 -18.75 9.70 -14.69
N GLN A 132 -17.59 10.33 -14.54
CA GLN A 132 -16.51 9.86 -13.69
C GLN A 132 -16.42 10.71 -12.42
N PRO A 133 -16.77 10.15 -11.24
CA PRO A 133 -16.64 10.86 -9.99
C PRO A 133 -15.17 10.93 -9.55
N PHE A 134 -14.74 12.09 -9.07
CA PHE A 134 -13.43 12.28 -8.44
C PHE A 134 -13.60 12.87 -7.04
N TRP A 135 -13.25 12.07 -6.03
CA TRP A 135 -13.26 12.46 -4.62
C TRP A 135 -11.86 12.60 -4.02
N GLY A 136 -10.84 12.70 -4.87
CA GLY A 136 -9.45 12.69 -4.43
C GLY A 136 -8.86 11.29 -4.35
N PHE A 137 -7.87 11.16 -3.46
CA PHE A 137 -7.06 9.97 -3.29
C PHE A 137 -7.15 9.42 -1.87
N VAL A 138 -6.87 8.13 -1.72
CA VAL A 138 -6.85 7.43 -0.44
C VAL A 138 -5.60 6.55 -0.33
N GLU A 139 -4.99 6.57 0.86
CA GLU A 139 -3.76 5.85 1.17
C GLU A 139 -4.02 4.61 2.04
N PHE A 140 -3.02 3.75 2.20
CA PHE A 140 -2.94 2.85 3.36
C PHE A 140 -2.20 3.54 4.52
N PRO A 141 -2.43 3.13 5.78
CA PRO A 141 -1.68 3.64 6.93
C PRO A 141 -0.16 3.60 6.78
N PHE A 142 0.37 2.63 6.02
CA PHE A 142 1.79 2.50 5.74
C PHE A 142 2.38 3.66 4.92
N ASP A 143 1.62 4.21 3.97
CA ASP A 143 2.08 5.31 3.10
C ASP A 143 2.48 6.56 3.89
N LYS A 144 1.88 6.76 5.08
CA LYS A 144 2.19 7.86 6.00
C LYS A 144 3.67 7.95 6.35
N PHE A 145 4.35 6.81 6.41
CA PHE A 145 5.73 6.72 6.85
C PHE A 145 6.72 6.71 5.68
N ILE A 146 6.23 6.67 4.43
CA ILE A 146 7.08 6.61 3.25
C ILE A 146 7.50 8.02 2.84
N ASN A 147 8.80 8.20 2.64
CA ASN A 147 9.39 9.46 2.25
C ASN A 147 10.39 9.26 1.12
N ILE A 148 10.43 10.22 0.20
CA ILE A 148 11.44 10.35 -0.83
C ILE A 148 12.60 11.18 -0.25
N ASN A 149 13.80 10.63 -0.30
CA ASN A 149 15.04 11.30 0.05
C ASN A 149 15.54 12.06 -1.18
N SER A 150 15.17 13.33 -1.31
CA SER A 150 15.71 14.20 -2.35
C SER A 150 16.94 14.93 -1.83
N SER A 151 18.08 14.77 -2.52
CA SER A 151 19.31 15.52 -2.19
C SER A 151 19.13 17.03 -2.37
N SER A 152 18.21 17.47 -3.24
CA SER A 152 17.93 18.87 -3.56
C SER A 152 16.77 19.47 -2.77
N ASP A 153 15.73 18.70 -2.49
CA ASP A 153 14.45 19.19 -1.94
C ASP A 153 14.23 18.78 -0.47
N GLY A 154 15.21 18.10 0.12
CA GLY A 154 15.08 17.51 1.43
C GLY A 154 14.14 16.32 1.42
N LEU A 155 13.58 16.03 2.60
CA LEU A 155 12.70 14.90 2.80
C LEU A 155 11.27 15.22 2.32
N LEU A 156 10.78 14.45 1.34
CA LEU A 156 9.45 14.64 0.78
C LEU A 156 8.54 13.47 1.17
N SER A 157 7.55 13.72 2.03
CA SER A 157 6.56 12.70 2.42
C SER A 157 5.63 12.34 1.29
N LEU A 158 5.36 11.04 1.07
CA LEU A 158 4.34 10.62 0.11
C LEU A 158 2.95 11.12 0.51
N SER A 159 2.61 11.19 1.80
CA SER A 159 1.34 11.81 2.23
C SER A 159 1.26 13.31 1.90
N ALA A 160 2.37 14.04 1.87
CA ALA A 160 2.37 15.41 1.37
C ALA A 160 2.07 15.46 -0.13
N MET A 161 2.65 14.54 -0.91
CA MET A 161 2.36 14.42 -2.34
C MET A 161 0.89 14.05 -2.59
N THR A 162 0.32 13.14 -1.82
CA THR A 162 -1.12 12.82 -1.90
C THR A 162 -2.00 14.04 -1.63
N LYS A 163 -1.63 14.90 -0.67
CA LYS A 163 -2.35 16.16 -0.40
C LYS A 163 -2.29 17.09 -1.61
N GLU A 164 -1.13 17.22 -2.25
CA GLU A 164 -0.98 18.02 -3.47
C GLU A 164 -1.81 17.46 -4.63
N LEU A 165 -1.76 16.15 -4.87
CA LEU A 165 -2.57 15.49 -5.90
C LEU A 165 -4.07 15.66 -5.65
N SER A 166 -4.50 15.61 -4.38
CA SER A 166 -5.91 15.79 -3.99
C SER A 166 -6.41 17.24 -4.18
N LYS A 167 -5.55 18.21 -4.48
CA LYS A 167 -6.00 19.55 -4.92
C LYS A 167 -6.56 19.53 -6.34
N PHE A 168 -6.29 18.50 -7.13
CA PHE A 168 -6.89 18.32 -8.46
C PHE A 168 -8.42 18.43 -8.34
N TYR A 169 -9.01 19.45 -8.97
CA TYR A 169 -10.45 19.74 -8.87
C TYR A 169 -11.01 19.74 -7.43
N ASN A 170 -10.20 20.14 -6.44
CA ASN A 170 -10.53 20.18 -5.02
C ASN A 170 -11.10 18.87 -4.45
N SER A 171 -10.78 17.71 -5.04
CA SER A 171 -11.33 16.41 -4.64
C SER A 171 -12.86 16.38 -4.63
N ASN A 172 -13.50 17.11 -5.54
CA ASN A 172 -14.96 17.22 -5.58
C ASN A 172 -15.45 17.58 -7.00
N ALA A 173 -15.32 16.64 -7.95
CA ALA A 173 -15.79 16.86 -9.32
C ALA A 173 -16.46 15.63 -9.93
N LEU A 174 -17.44 15.89 -10.80
CA LEU A 174 -18.02 14.91 -11.72
C LEU A 174 -17.62 15.27 -13.15
N PHE A 175 -16.73 14.48 -13.73
CA PHE A 175 -16.37 14.60 -15.15
C PHE A 175 -17.44 13.95 -16.01
N GLN A 176 -17.72 14.50 -17.20
CA GLN A 176 -18.79 14.00 -18.06
C GLN A 176 -18.44 12.63 -18.66
N SER A 177 -17.15 12.39 -18.91
CA SER A 177 -16.62 11.14 -19.45
C SER A 177 -15.25 10.81 -18.87
N ALA A 178 -14.75 9.61 -19.16
CA ALA A 178 -13.37 9.23 -18.86
C ALA A 178 -12.34 10.05 -19.66
N LEU A 179 -12.67 10.43 -20.90
CA LEU A 179 -11.81 11.27 -21.73
C LEU A 179 -11.69 12.69 -21.15
N ASP A 180 -12.78 13.24 -20.60
CA ASP A 180 -12.74 14.57 -19.95
C ASP A 180 -11.86 14.55 -18.70
N LEU A 181 -11.97 13.49 -17.88
CA LEU A 181 -11.06 13.28 -16.75
C LEU A 181 -9.61 13.14 -17.23
N ALA A 182 -9.36 12.36 -18.28
CA ALA A 182 -8.03 12.13 -18.83
C ALA A 182 -7.37 13.44 -19.31
N ASN A 183 -8.11 14.23 -20.09
CA ASN A 183 -7.65 15.53 -20.60
C ASN A 183 -7.40 16.53 -19.46
N ALA A 184 -8.32 16.60 -18.50
CA ALA A 184 -8.19 17.47 -17.34
C ALA A 184 -6.98 17.08 -16.48
N TRP A 185 -6.76 15.78 -16.25
CA TRP A 185 -5.61 15.27 -15.51
C TRP A 185 -4.30 15.60 -16.22
N TYR A 186 -4.21 15.30 -17.52
CA TYR A 186 -3.01 15.55 -18.32
C TYR A 186 -2.60 17.03 -18.33
N ALA A 187 -3.57 17.95 -18.36
CA ALA A 187 -3.33 19.38 -18.31
C ALA A 187 -3.03 19.95 -16.91
N SER A 188 -3.04 19.11 -15.86
CA SER A 188 -2.94 19.58 -14.46
C SER A 188 -1.51 19.54 -13.90
N ASP A 189 -1.26 20.39 -12.90
CA ASP A 189 -0.04 20.32 -12.10
C ASP A 189 0.07 19.00 -11.31
N ALA A 190 -1.07 18.39 -10.96
CA ALA A 190 -1.10 17.10 -10.26
C ALA A 190 -0.46 15.99 -11.10
N TYR A 191 -0.63 16.01 -12.42
CA TYR A 191 0.05 15.06 -13.32
C TYR A 191 1.58 15.22 -13.28
N GLN A 192 2.10 16.44 -13.16
CA GLN A 192 3.55 16.68 -13.04
C GLN A 192 4.11 16.16 -11.72
N VAL A 193 3.39 16.35 -10.62
CA VAL A 193 3.73 15.77 -9.30
C VAL A 193 3.73 14.25 -9.38
N ALA A 194 2.67 13.65 -9.93
CA ALA A 194 2.54 12.20 -10.09
C ALA A 194 3.66 11.60 -10.97
N SER A 195 4.07 12.31 -12.02
CA SER A 195 5.19 11.93 -12.89
C SER A 195 6.53 12.00 -12.16
N THR A 196 6.72 13.00 -11.29
CA THR A 196 7.92 13.13 -10.45
C THR A 196 8.03 11.97 -9.47
N VAL A 197 6.92 11.60 -8.81
CA VAL A 197 6.88 10.44 -7.91
C VAL A 197 7.26 9.16 -8.67
N TYR A 198 6.75 8.96 -9.89
CA TYR A 198 7.13 7.79 -10.70
C TYR A 198 8.65 7.68 -10.89
N GLN A 199 9.33 8.75 -11.27
CA GLN A 199 10.80 8.74 -11.46
C GLN A 199 11.54 8.33 -10.18
N LYS A 200 11.04 8.77 -9.01
CA LYS A 200 11.61 8.41 -7.71
C LYS A 200 11.40 6.95 -7.34
N THR A 201 10.32 6.33 -7.78
CA THR A 201 10.04 4.90 -7.51
C THR A 201 10.82 3.91 -8.38
N ILE A 202 11.53 4.40 -9.40
CA ILE A 202 12.39 3.58 -10.28
C ILE A 202 13.88 3.96 -10.15
N THR A 203 14.22 4.73 -9.10
CA THR A 203 15.58 5.12 -8.76
C THR A 203 15.94 4.46 -7.43
N ALA A 204 16.97 3.61 -7.43
CA ALA A 204 17.42 2.93 -6.22
C ALA A 204 17.83 3.93 -5.13
N ASP A 205 17.67 3.54 -3.86
CA ASP A 205 18.10 4.30 -2.67
C ASP A 205 17.46 5.69 -2.48
N ASP A 206 16.35 5.98 -3.19
CA ASP A 206 15.67 7.29 -3.10
C ASP A 206 14.48 7.29 -2.14
N ILE A 207 13.99 6.13 -1.68
CA ILE A 207 12.76 6.04 -0.86
C ILE A 207 12.97 5.21 0.39
N SER A 208 12.59 5.76 1.55
CA SER A 208 12.68 5.09 2.84
C SER A 208 11.41 5.23 3.67
N VAL A 209 11.25 4.30 4.62
CA VAL A 209 10.29 4.41 5.71
C VAL A 209 10.96 5.15 6.86
N ILE A 210 10.34 6.23 7.33
CA ILE A 210 10.86 7.07 8.42
C ILE A 210 9.90 7.03 9.60
N ILE A 211 10.45 6.73 10.78
CA ILE A 211 9.72 6.67 12.05
C ILE A 211 10.59 7.35 13.11
N ASP A 212 9.98 8.24 13.90
CA ASP A 212 10.68 9.06 14.90
C ASP A 212 11.81 9.92 14.31
N ASN A 213 11.61 10.44 13.10
CA ASN A 213 12.60 11.19 12.29
C ASN A 213 13.85 10.38 11.88
N GLU A 214 13.84 9.06 12.03
CA GLU A 214 14.95 8.18 11.66
C GLU A 214 14.56 7.27 10.48
N PRO A 215 15.44 7.08 9.47
CA PRO A 215 15.22 6.11 8.40
C PRO A 215 15.32 4.68 8.96
N ILE A 216 14.23 3.93 8.84
CA ILE A 216 14.11 2.56 9.36
C ILE A 216 14.53 1.55 8.30
N VAL A 217 13.89 1.59 7.14
CA VAL A 217 14.19 0.74 5.98
C VAL A 217 14.17 1.52 4.68
N TRP A 218 15.01 1.11 3.73
CA TRP A 218 14.90 1.49 2.31
C TRP A 218 13.87 0.61 1.62
N LEU A 219 13.02 1.20 0.78
CA LEU A 219 12.05 0.47 -0.01
C LEU A 219 12.64 0.06 -1.35
N GLU A 220 12.12 -1.03 -1.91
CA GLU A 220 12.52 -1.50 -3.22
C GLU A 220 12.10 -0.50 -4.31
N THR A 221 13.09 0.15 -4.93
CA THR A 221 12.93 1.09 -6.04
C THR A 221 13.95 0.87 -7.15
N SER A 222 14.72 -0.23 -7.10
CA SER A 222 15.71 -0.57 -8.14
C SER A 222 15.07 -1.16 -9.41
N LEU A 223 13.78 -1.51 -9.33
CA LEU A 223 13.02 -2.08 -10.43
C LEU A 223 12.62 -1.00 -11.44
N ASN A 224 13.19 -1.09 -12.65
CA ASN A 224 12.87 -0.21 -13.78
C ASN A 224 12.48 -1.07 -15.01
N PRO A 225 11.23 -0.99 -15.52
CA PRO A 225 10.15 -0.08 -15.09
C PRO A 225 9.55 -0.45 -13.73
N TYR A 226 8.72 0.43 -13.18
CA TYR A 226 7.93 0.20 -11.96
C TYR A 226 7.24 -1.16 -12.01
N ARG A 227 7.23 -1.86 -10.87
CA ARG A 227 6.53 -3.15 -10.75
C ARG A 227 5.49 -3.10 -9.64
N GLU A 228 4.23 -3.05 -10.05
CA GLU A 228 3.09 -3.11 -9.13
C GLU A 228 3.20 -4.35 -8.24
N GLY A 229 2.93 -4.17 -6.94
CA GLY A 229 3.02 -5.23 -5.94
C GLY A 229 4.45 -5.56 -5.50
N SER A 230 5.48 -5.03 -6.16
CA SER A 230 6.87 -5.12 -5.71
C SER A 230 7.38 -3.78 -5.18
N THR A 231 7.46 -2.79 -6.06
CA THR A 231 7.94 -1.44 -5.74
C THR A 231 7.07 -0.80 -4.66
N LEU A 232 7.67 -0.15 -3.66
CA LEU A 232 7.04 0.43 -2.45
C LEU A 232 6.37 -0.57 -1.47
N CYS A 233 6.06 -1.80 -1.89
CA CYS A 233 5.50 -2.83 -1.01
C CYS A 233 6.56 -3.75 -0.41
N HIS A 234 7.82 -3.60 -0.80
CA HIS A 234 8.94 -4.40 -0.33
C HIS A 234 10.09 -3.52 0.14
N VAL A 235 10.95 -4.07 0.99
CA VAL A 235 12.22 -3.47 1.34
C VAL A 235 13.26 -3.77 0.25
N ASP A 236 14.28 -2.92 0.14
CA ASP A 236 15.35 -3.08 -0.86
C ASP A 236 15.99 -4.48 -0.80
N PHE A 237 15.99 -5.17 -1.94
CA PHE A 237 16.48 -6.55 -1.99
C PHE A 237 17.96 -6.65 -1.63
N ASN A 238 18.82 -5.81 -2.19
CA ASN A 238 20.27 -5.93 -2.02
C ASN A 238 20.71 -5.59 -0.59
N ILE A 239 20.03 -4.64 0.05
CA ILE A 239 20.33 -4.22 1.42
C ILE A 239 19.88 -5.28 2.43
N TYR A 240 18.70 -5.88 2.26
CA TYR A 240 18.06 -6.65 3.35
C TYR A 240 18.10 -8.17 3.20
N LEU A 241 18.37 -8.73 2.02
CA LEU A 241 18.27 -10.17 1.75
C LEU A 241 19.02 -11.06 2.75
N ASN A 242 20.20 -10.61 3.20
CA ASN A 242 21.10 -11.34 4.09
C ASN A 242 21.26 -10.61 5.43
N THR A 243 20.16 -10.08 5.96
CA THR A 243 20.10 -9.34 7.23
C THR A 243 18.96 -9.84 8.08
N SER A 244 18.83 -9.36 9.33
CA SER A 244 17.70 -9.72 10.20
C SER A 244 16.32 -9.37 9.62
N ASP A 245 16.25 -8.45 8.66
CA ASP A 245 15.00 -7.95 8.06
C ASP A 245 14.78 -8.49 6.62
N TYR A 246 15.26 -9.71 6.35
CA TYR A 246 15.16 -10.40 5.05
C TYR A 246 13.72 -10.71 4.59
N LEU A 247 12.72 -10.60 5.47
CA LEU A 247 11.40 -11.17 5.23
C LEU A 247 10.68 -10.47 4.08
N MET A 248 10.70 -9.13 4.03
CA MET A 248 9.92 -8.31 3.10
C MET A 248 10.67 -7.90 1.84
N VAL A 249 11.65 -8.69 1.40
CA VAL A 249 12.26 -8.51 0.07
C VAL A 249 11.35 -9.11 -1.00
N TYR A 250 11.32 -8.53 -2.21
CA TYR A 250 10.38 -8.94 -3.27
C TYR A 250 10.67 -10.32 -3.90
N MET A 251 11.86 -10.89 -3.63
CA MET A 251 12.25 -12.18 -4.16
C MET A 251 12.76 -13.10 -3.05
N ALA A 252 12.11 -14.24 -2.88
CA ALA A 252 12.54 -15.26 -1.93
C ALA A 252 13.85 -15.95 -2.38
N ASN A 253 14.74 -16.19 -1.43
CA ASN A 253 15.90 -17.05 -1.66
C ASN A 253 15.47 -18.51 -1.88
N ARG A 254 15.95 -19.11 -2.96
CA ARG A 254 15.79 -20.56 -3.17
C ARG A 254 16.84 -21.32 -2.37
N GLY A 255 16.50 -22.53 -1.95
CA GLY A 255 17.43 -23.39 -1.21
C GLY A 255 17.71 -22.97 0.22
N MET A 256 16.98 -21.99 0.76
CA MET A 256 17.14 -21.53 2.14
C MET A 256 15.84 -21.72 2.91
N SER A 257 15.90 -22.50 4.00
CA SER A 257 14.76 -22.72 4.88
C SER A 257 14.58 -21.54 5.82
N LEU A 258 13.36 -21.34 6.32
CA LEU A 258 13.11 -20.32 7.33
C LEU A 258 13.96 -20.55 8.58
N SER A 259 14.12 -21.80 9.01
CA SER A 259 14.97 -22.16 10.16
C SER A 259 16.43 -21.79 9.95
N TYR A 260 16.97 -21.96 8.73
CA TYR A 260 18.32 -21.49 8.40
C TYR A 260 18.43 -19.97 8.56
N LEU A 261 17.50 -19.21 7.95
CA LEU A 261 17.52 -17.75 7.99
C LEU A 261 17.36 -17.20 9.43
N ILE A 262 16.51 -17.84 10.25
CA ILE A 262 16.37 -17.53 11.67
C ILE A 262 17.70 -17.74 12.39
N ASN A 263 18.37 -18.87 12.20
CA ASN A 263 19.61 -19.17 12.90
C ASN A 263 20.76 -18.24 12.46
N GLU A 264 20.82 -17.89 11.18
CA GLU A 264 21.91 -17.11 10.61
C GLU A 264 21.77 -15.60 10.87
N TYR A 265 20.57 -15.03 10.74
CA TYR A 265 20.42 -13.58 10.64
C TYR A 265 19.66 -12.89 11.76
N SER A 266 18.59 -13.50 12.29
CA SER A 266 17.61 -12.75 13.08
C SER A 266 17.29 -13.36 14.44
N HIS A 267 17.54 -14.65 14.64
CA HIS A 267 17.05 -15.48 15.77
C HIS A 267 15.51 -15.50 15.95
N VAL A 268 14.76 -14.79 15.09
CA VAL A 268 13.28 -14.74 15.04
C VAL A 268 12.79 -14.63 13.59
N PRO A 269 11.58 -15.11 13.23
CA PRO A 269 11.09 -15.09 11.83
C PRO A 269 10.77 -13.68 11.30
N ILE A 270 10.55 -12.69 12.18
CA ILE A 270 10.22 -11.32 11.81
C ILE A 270 11.31 -10.40 12.40
N GLY A 271 11.98 -9.65 11.54
CA GLY A 271 13.09 -8.77 11.92
C GLY A 271 12.67 -7.56 12.76
N PRO A 272 13.62 -6.96 13.49
CA PRO A 272 13.34 -5.86 14.42
C PRO A 272 12.81 -4.59 13.74
N LYS A 273 13.26 -4.29 12.51
CA LYS A 273 12.77 -3.10 11.79
C LYS A 273 11.35 -3.31 11.31
N LEU A 274 11.04 -4.51 10.80
CA LEU A 274 9.66 -4.84 10.45
C LEU A 274 8.75 -4.80 11.67
N LEU A 275 9.17 -5.33 12.83
CA LEU A 275 8.41 -5.23 14.08
C LEU A 275 8.14 -3.78 14.47
N LYS A 276 9.15 -2.89 14.37
CA LYS A 276 8.98 -1.45 14.62
C LYS A 276 7.92 -0.85 13.69
N ILE A 277 7.98 -1.14 12.39
CA ILE A 277 6.99 -0.66 11.41
C ILE A 277 5.58 -1.14 11.78
N MET A 278 5.40 -2.42 12.06
CA MET A 278 4.09 -2.98 12.42
C MET A 278 3.54 -2.39 13.72
N ALA A 279 4.40 -2.15 14.73
CA ALA A 279 4.01 -1.49 15.97
C ALA A 279 3.59 -0.03 15.72
N THR A 280 4.30 0.68 14.84
CA THR A 280 3.97 2.06 14.47
C THR A 280 2.67 2.16 13.66
N LEU A 281 2.33 1.14 12.86
CA LEU A 281 1.01 1.07 12.20
C LEU A 281 -0.13 0.94 13.22
N GLY A 282 0.14 0.34 14.38
CA GLY A 282 -0.81 0.20 15.49
C GLY A 282 -1.05 -1.23 15.96
N TYR A 283 -0.26 -2.21 15.50
CA TYR A 283 -0.33 -3.58 16.04
C TYR A 283 0.25 -3.65 17.45
N GLU A 284 -0.50 -4.25 18.37
CA GLU A 284 -0.02 -4.49 19.72
C GLU A 284 0.90 -5.72 19.76
N PHE A 285 1.97 -5.61 20.54
CA PHE A 285 2.92 -6.69 20.75
C PHE A 285 3.00 -7.06 22.22
N ASN A 286 3.35 -8.32 22.50
CA ASN A 286 3.71 -8.72 23.85
C ASN A 286 4.92 -7.90 24.34
N SER A 287 4.94 -7.53 25.62
CA SER A 287 6.00 -6.72 26.22
C SER A 287 7.41 -7.27 26.05
N SER A 288 7.56 -8.58 25.82
CA SER A 288 8.83 -9.24 25.51
C SER A 288 9.52 -8.74 24.22
N TYR A 289 8.80 -8.14 23.28
CA TYR A 289 9.37 -7.64 22.02
C TYR A 289 9.99 -6.24 22.14
N ASN A 290 9.82 -5.54 23.27
CA ASN A 290 10.36 -4.20 23.53
C ASN A 290 10.11 -3.19 22.39
N VAL A 291 8.92 -3.22 21.79
CA VAL A 291 8.45 -2.27 20.77
C VAL A 291 7.27 -1.48 21.31
N THR A 292 7.24 -0.18 21.01
CA THR A 292 6.15 0.71 21.42
C THR A 292 5.13 0.84 20.29
N THR A 293 3.88 0.49 20.57
CA THR A 293 2.78 0.64 19.61
C THR A 293 2.24 2.07 19.65
N THR A 294 2.01 2.65 18.47
CA THR A 294 1.35 3.96 18.32
C THR A 294 0.03 3.77 17.59
N GLN A 295 -1.06 4.32 18.15
CA GLN A 295 -2.37 4.31 17.51
C GLN A 295 -2.88 5.76 17.42
N PRO A 296 -2.98 6.34 16.21
CA PRO A 296 -3.61 7.65 16.06
C PRO A 296 -5.10 7.61 16.41
N ASP A 297 -5.65 8.75 16.83
CA ASP A 297 -7.10 8.88 16.96
C ASP A 297 -7.73 8.86 15.56
N LEU A 298 -8.72 7.98 15.37
CA LEU A 298 -9.39 7.79 14.09
C LEU A 298 -10.83 8.30 14.13
N ALA A 299 -11.27 8.89 13.02
CA ALA A 299 -12.67 9.20 12.77
C ALA A 299 -13.16 8.46 11.53
N TYR A 300 -14.45 8.13 11.49
CA TYR A 300 -15.05 7.57 10.27
C TYR A 300 -15.06 8.61 9.17
N TRP A 301 -14.58 8.22 7.98
CA TRP A 301 -14.73 9.07 6.81
C TRP A 301 -16.21 9.17 6.44
N SER A 302 -16.70 10.40 6.33
CA SER A 302 -18.07 10.71 5.93
C SER A 302 -18.02 11.82 4.87
N PRO A 303 -18.29 11.52 3.58
CA PRO A 303 -18.32 12.56 2.56
C PRO A 303 -19.50 13.50 2.85
N SER A 304 -19.23 14.79 3.04
CA SER A 304 -20.24 15.78 3.45
C SER A 304 -20.96 16.46 2.29
N THR A 305 -20.51 16.26 1.05
CA THR A 305 -20.96 17.06 -0.10
C THR A 305 -21.41 16.20 -1.27
N THR A 306 -22.35 16.72 -2.07
CA THR A 306 -22.66 16.19 -3.40
C THR A 306 -21.58 16.65 -4.38
N LEU A 307 -21.24 15.83 -5.38
CA LEU A 307 -20.23 16.21 -6.37
C LEU A 307 -20.61 17.49 -7.10
N VAL A 308 -19.64 18.40 -7.26
CA VAL A 308 -19.81 19.54 -8.17
C VAL A 308 -20.04 18.99 -9.58
N GLY A 309 -21.14 19.42 -10.21
CA GLY A 309 -21.58 18.93 -11.52
C GLY A 309 -22.67 17.85 -11.47
N SER A 310 -23.10 17.41 -10.27
CA SER A 310 -24.26 16.52 -10.12
C SER A 310 -25.57 17.31 -10.01
N SER A 311 -26.62 16.89 -10.73
CA SER A 311 -27.99 17.34 -10.45
C SER A 311 -28.49 16.59 -9.22
N ALA A 312 -28.41 17.24 -8.06
CA ALA A 312 -28.66 16.71 -6.72
C ALA A 312 -29.59 15.48 -6.62
N LYS A 313 -29.03 14.35 -6.18
CA LYS A 313 -29.69 13.42 -5.26
C LYS A 313 -28.68 13.05 -4.19
N VAL A 314 -29.02 13.36 -2.94
CA VAL A 314 -28.28 12.92 -1.75
C VAL A 314 -28.35 11.40 -1.73
N ILE A 315 -27.23 10.75 -2.06
CA ILE A 315 -27.09 9.30 -1.92
C ILE A 315 -26.77 9.05 -0.44
N HIS A 316 -27.76 8.58 0.31
CA HIS A 316 -27.50 7.97 1.61
C HIS A 316 -26.78 6.63 1.37
N LEU A 317 -25.50 6.59 1.71
CA LEU A 317 -24.68 5.38 1.62
C LEU A 317 -24.77 4.59 2.93
N TYR A 318 -25.33 3.39 2.81
CA TYR A 318 -25.10 2.30 3.76
C TYR A 318 -23.88 1.51 3.28
N ILE A 319 -22.93 1.29 4.18
CA ILE A 319 -21.81 0.35 3.93
C ILE A 319 -22.37 -1.06 4.10
N ALA A 320 -22.46 -1.79 2.99
CA ALA A 320 -22.47 -3.25 2.99
C ALA A 320 -22.08 -3.73 1.60
N ILE A 321 -20.83 -4.17 1.41
CA ILE A 321 -20.42 -5.43 0.75
C ILE A 321 -19.04 -5.81 1.27
#